data_AF-A0A7Y2DUH1-F1
#
_entry.id   AF-A0A7Y2DUH1-F1
#
_cell.length_a   1.000
_cell.length_b   1.000
_cell.length_c   1.000
_cell.angle_alpha   90.00
_cell.angle_beta   90.00
_cell.angle_gamma   90.00
#
_symmetry.space_group_name_H-M   'P 1'
#
loop_
_entity.id
_entity.type
_entity.pdbx_description
1 polymer ?
#
loop_
_entity_poly.entity_id
_entity_poly.type
_entity_poly.pdbx_seq_one_letter_code
_entity_poly.pdbx_strand_id
1 'polypeptide(L)'
;IFNLGGVLEGEGYVFFKAELNTYQKIFKAIRVFKIDKKKSDDEVQNIVIVGKKASSETSTIVEDKQLEKLLSRKQATDFPNGNEILTDDLAPVEYFNSHIPSN
;
A
#
# COMPACT_ATOMS: atom_id res chain seq x y z
N ILE A 1 8.34 -2.01 -1.79
CA ILE A 1 7.10 -2.64 -2.29
C ILE A 1 6.46 -3.30 -1.09
N PHE A 2 5.16 -3.14 -0.89
CA PHE A 2 4.44 -3.64 0.28
C PHE A 2 3.13 -4.32 -0.17
N ASN A 3 2.70 -5.36 0.54
CA ASN A 3 1.44 -6.04 0.29
C ASN A 3 0.56 -5.95 1.54
N LEU A 4 -0.70 -5.59 1.34
CA LEU A 4 -1.68 -5.35 2.39
C LEU A 4 -2.90 -6.23 2.16
N GLY A 5 -3.37 -6.92 3.20
CA GLY A 5 -4.72 -7.46 3.22
C GLY A 5 -5.70 -6.38 3.64
N GLY A 6 -6.65 -6.00 2.78
CA GLY A 6 -7.58 -4.92 3.09
C GLY A 6 -8.66 -4.71 2.02
N VAL A 7 -9.36 -3.60 2.13
CA VAL A 7 -10.42 -3.15 1.21
C VAL A 7 -10.05 -1.80 0.62
N LEU A 8 -10.52 -1.52 -0.59
CA LEU A 8 -10.30 -0.26 -1.31
C LEU A 8 -11.46 0.74 -1.12
N GLU A 9 -12.61 0.28 -0.64
CA GLU A 9 -13.82 1.07 -0.31
C GLU A 9 -14.56 0.46 0.90
N GLY A 10 -15.55 1.16 1.45
CA GLY A 10 -16.37 0.69 2.59
C GLY A 10 -15.76 0.93 3.97
N GLU A 11 -16.34 0.33 5.02
CA GLU A 11 -15.97 0.61 6.42
C GLU A 11 -14.51 0.26 6.75
N GLY A 12 -13.96 -0.80 6.14
CA GLY A 12 -12.57 -1.21 6.33
C GLY A 12 -11.52 -0.34 5.62
N TYR A 13 -11.94 0.65 4.83
CA TYR A 13 -11.06 1.48 4.00
C TYR A 13 -10.07 2.32 4.82
N VAL A 14 -10.42 2.64 6.06
CA VAL A 14 -9.64 3.52 6.95
C VAL A 14 -8.19 3.03 7.10
N PHE A 15 -7.98 1.71 7.24
CA PHE A 15 -6.64 1.15 7.40
C PHE A 15 -5.80 1.28 6.13
N PHE A 16 -6.35 0.92 4.97
CA PHE A 16 -5.65 1.10 3.68
C PHE A 16 -5.35 2.58 3.41
N LYS A 17 -6.29 3.48 3.73
CA LYS A 17 -6.11 4.92 3.60
C LYS A 17 -4.95 5.43 4.46
N ALA A 18 -4.88 5.01 5.72
CA ALA A 18 -3.82 5.43 6.64
C ALA A 18 -2.43 4.95 6.18
N GLU A 19 -2.32 3.69 5.76
CA GLU A 19 -1.10 3.13 5.14
C GLU A 19 -0.69 3.94 3.90
N LEU A 20 -1.63 4.13 2.96
CA LEU A 20 -1.37 4.86 1.72
C LEU A 20 -0.84 6.28 1.99
N ASN A 21 -1.47 7.01 2.90
CA ASN A 21 -1.05 8.36 3.28
C ASN A 21 0.36 8.36 3.91
N THR A 22 0.69 7.36 4.74
CA THR A 22 2.05 7.23 5.32
C THR A 22 3.10 7.07 4.23
N TYR A 23 2.85 6.20 3.24
CA TYR A 23 3.77 6.04 2.11
C TYR A 23 3.84 7.32 1.26
N GLN A 24 2.73 8.03 1.05
CA GLN A 24 2.68 9.28 0.26
C GLN A 24 3.55 10.40 0.86
N LYS A 25 3.82 10.39 2.17
CA LYS A 25 4.75 11.35 2.79
C LYS A 25 6.22 11.09 2.45
N ILE A 26 6.58 9.84 2.14
CA ILE A 26 7.97 9.42 1.94
C ILE A 26 8.31 9.29 0.45
N PHE A 27 7.36 8.84 -0.37
CA PHE A 27 7.59 8.52 -1.78
C PHE A 27 6.93 9.56 -2.69
N LYS A 28 7.68 10.03 -3.69
CA LYS A 28 7.21 11.04 -4.65
C LYS A 28 6.17 10.50 -5.63
N ALA A 29 6.17 9.20 -5.88
CA ALA A 29 5.18 8.55 -6.73
C ALA A 29 4.78 7.21 -6.12
N ILE A 30 3.48 6.93 -6.08
CA ILE A 30 2.94 5.67 -5.56
C ILE A 30 2.01 5.04 -6.58
N ARG A 31 2.03 3.71 -6.65
CA ARG A 31 1.06 2.91 -7.39
C ARG A 31 0.44 1.89 -6.46
N VAL A 32 -0.86 1.70 -6.59
CA VAL A 32 -1.64 0.69 -5.87
C VAL A 32 -2.11 -0.32 -6.90
N PHE A 33 -2.10 -1.61 -6.55
CA PHE A 33 -2.54 -2.66 -7.45
C PHE A 33 -3.51 -3.59 -6.73
N LYS A 34 -4.70 -3.73 -7.31
CA LYS A 34 -5.70 -4.72 -6.91
C LYS A 34 -5.36 -6.09 -7.49
N ILE A 35 -5.10 -7.08 -6.65
CA ILE A 35 -4.60 -8.39 -7.12
C ILE A 35 -5.73 -9.31 -7.61
N ASP A 36 -6.93 -9.24 -7.04
CA ASP A 36 -8.07 -10.01 -7.50
C ASP A 36 -9.15 -9.09 -8.11
N LYS A 37 -9.31 -9.14 -9.44
CA LYS A 37 -10.31 -8.32 -10.14
C LYS A 37 -11.76 -8.75 -9.86
N LYS A 38 -11.98 -10.01 -9.50
CA LYS A 38 -13.33 -10.55 -9.34
C LYS A 38 -13.98 -10.06 -8.05
N LYS A 39 -13.16 -9.73 -7.05
CA LYS A 39 -13.62 -9.14 -5.80
C LYS A 39 -14.06 -7.70 -6.03
N SER A 40 -15.09 -7.23 -5.37
CA SER A 40 -15.45 -5.82 -5.33
C SER A 40 -14.43 -5.03 -4.49
N ASP A 41 -14.55 -3.70 -4.45
CA ASP A 41 -13.58 -2.85 -3.72
C ASP A 41 -13.83 -2.86 -2.20
N ASP A 42 -15.02 -3.24 -1.74
CA ASP A 42 -15.40 -3.45 -0.33
C ASP A 42 -15.08 -4.87 0.19
N GLU A 43 -14.65 -5.79 -0.68
CA GLU A 43 -14.23 -7.13 -0.30
C GLU A 43 -12.73 -7.19 0.09
N VAL A 44 -12.45 -7.91 1.17
CA VAL A 44 -11.07 -8.11 1.66
C VAL A 44 -10.23 -8.85 0.64
N GLN A 45 -9.08 -8.28 0.30
CA GLN A 45 -8.17 -8.78 -0.73
C GLN A 45 -6.73 -8.32 -0.55
N ASN A 46 -5.83 -8.89 -1.35
CA ASN A 46 -4.45 -8.43 -1.43
C ASN A 46 -4.37 -7.17 -2.30
N ILE A 47 -3.73 -6.14 -1.75
CA ILE A 47 -3.47 -4.85 -2.36
C ILE A 47 -1.96 -4.61 -2.30
N VAL A 48 -1.33 -4.41 -3.45
CA VAL A 48 0.11 -4.14 -3.52
C VAL A 48 0.35 -2.65 -3.69
N ILE A 49 1.19 -2.06 -2.83
CA ILE A 49 1.59 -0.66 -2.87
C ILE A 49 3.07 -0.56 -3.28
N VAL A 50 3.35 0.26 -4.28
CA VAL A 50 4.69 0.50 -4.83
C VAL A 50 5.01 1.99 -4.77
N GLY A 51 5.83 2.38 -3.81
CA GLY A 51 6.41 3.72 -3.72
C GLY A 51 7.73 3.84 -4.50
N LYS A 52 7.91 4.96 -5.21
CA LYS A 52 9.12 5.36 -5.91
C LYS A 52 9.63 6.69 -5.35
N LYS A 53 10.93 6.77 -5.06
CA LYS A 53 11.59 8.00 -4.55
C LYS A 53 11.82 9.05 -5.66
N ALA A 54 12.03 8.61 -6.90
CA ALA A 54 12.17 9.48 -8.07
C ALA A 54 10.79 9.77 -8.68
N SER A 55 10.58 11.00 -9.16
CA SER A 55 9.32 11.40 -9.81
C SER A 55 9.24 11.03 -11.29
N SER A 56 10.31 10.45 -11.87
CA SER A 56 10.29 10.06 -13.28
C SER A 56 9.31 8.91 -13.47
N GLU A 57 8.28 9.13 -14.27
CA GLU A 57 7.47 8.06 -14.82
C GLU A 57 8.35 7.18 -15.71
N THR A 58 8.91 6.12 -15.13
CA THR A 58 9.46 5.05 -15.95
C THR A 58 8.26 4.33 -16.55
N SER A 59 8.06 4.48 -17.86
CA SER A 59 7.23 3.57 -18.65
C SER A 59 7.84 2.18 -18.47
N THR A 60 7.26 1.37 -17.60
CA THR A 60 7.67 -0.03 -17.46
C THR A 60 7.19 -0.74 -18.71
N ILE A 61 8.11 -1.02 -19.64
CA ILE A 61 7.84 -1.97 -20.71
C ILE A 61 7.80 -3.33 -20.03
N VAL A 62 6.61 -3.93 -19.97
CA VAL A 62 6.42 -5.25 -19.40
C VAL A 62 6.33 -6.24 -20.55
N GLU A 63 7.39 -7.00 -20.79
CA GLU A 63 7.43 -8.01 -21.85
C GLU A 63 6.53 -9.23 -21.54
N ASP A 64 6.29 -9.48 -20.24
CA ASP A 64 5.43 -10.56 -19.77
C ASP A 64 3.96 -10.13 -19.68
N LYS A 65 3.10 -10.73 -20.53
CA LYS A 65 1.66 -10.45 -20.59
C LYS A 65 0.91 -10.71 -19.27
N GLN A 66 1.35 -11.67 -18.45
CA GLN A 66 0.73 -11.93 -17.14
C GLN A 66 1.08 -10.81 -16.16
N LEU A 67 2.35 -10.39 -16.17
CA LEU A 67 2.81 -9.28 -15.34
C LEU A 67 2.18 -7.94 -15.79
N GLU A 68 2.05 -7.73 -17.10
CA GLU A 68 1.37 -6.56 -17.67
C GLU A 68 -0.10 -6.52 -17.21
N LYS A 69 -0.77 -7.67 -17.25
CA LYS A 69 -2.14 -7.80 -16.75
C LYS A 69 -2.23 -7.50 -15.25
N LEU A 70 -1.20 -7.79 -14.45
CA LEU A 70 -1.17 -7.47 -13.01
C LEU A 70 -0.89 -5.99 -12.76
N LEU A 71 0.01 -5.38 -13.53
CA LEU A 71 0.49 -4.00 -13.38
C LEU A 71 -0.35 -2.94 -14.11
N SER A 72 -1.27 -3.33 -15.00
CA SER A 72 -2.24 -2.42 -15.63
C SER A 72 -3.43 -2.06 -14.73
N ARG A 73 -3.43 -2.50 -13.46
CA ARG A 73 -4.58 -2.43 -12.55
C ARG A 73 -4.53 -1.17 -11.67
N LYS A 74 -5.62 -0.38 -11.72
CA LYS A 74 -6.00 0.80 -10.88
C LYS A 74 -4.83 1.62 -10.33
N GLN A 75 -4.26 2.52 -11.14
CA GLN A 75 -3.23 3.47 -10.70
C GLN A 75 -3.77 4.51 -9.70
N ALA A 76 -2.93 4.86 -8.72
CA ALA A 76 -3.23 5.63 -7.53
C ALA A 76 -3.42 7.15 -7.75
N THR A 77 -3.97 7.57 -8.90
CA THR A 77 -4.32 8.99 -9.09
C THR A 77 -5.67 9.37 -8.49
N ASP A 78 -6.51 8.40 -8.10
CA ASP A 78 -7.90 8.64 -7.74
C ASP A 78 -8.20 8.53 -6.22
N PHE A 79 -7.20 8.27 -5.38
CA PHE A 79 -7.44 8.18 -3.94
C PHE A 79 -7.25 9.55 -3.27
N PRO A 80 -8.25 10.05 -2.52
CA PRO A 80 -8.15 11.35 -1.88
C PRO A 80 -7.03 11.36 -0.84
N ASN A 81 -6.13 12.35 -0.96
CA ASN A 81 -5.09 12.60 0.04
C ASN A 81 -5.76 12.87 1.40
N GLY A 82 -5.51 12.00 2.37
CA GLY A 82 -5.99 12.16 3.74
C GLY A 82 -4.90 12.64 4.69
N ASN A 83 -5.30 13.22 5.82
CA ASN A 83 -4.37 13.64 6.88
C ASN A 83 -4.05 12.51 7.88
N GLU A 84 -4.83 11.44 7.89
CA GLU A 84 -4.65 10.27 8.75
C GLU A 84 -3.46 9.47 8.23
N ILE A 85 -2.36 9.50 8.97
CA ILE A 85 -1.18 8.67 8.73
C ILE A 85 -0.95 7.78 9.93
N LEU A 86 -0.37 6.61 9.69
CA LEU A 86 0.20 5.79 10.74
C LEU A 86 1.55 6.41 11.13
N THR A 87 1.63 7.02 12.32
CA THR A 87 2.89 7.40 12.97
C THR A 87 3.30 6.30 13.95
N ASP A 88 4.61 6.09 14.08
CA ASP A 88 5.18 5.03 14.92
C ASP A 88 5.27 5.42 16.42
N ASP A 89 4.50 6.43 16.85
CA ASP A 89 4.47 6.87 18.24
C ASP A 89 3.98 5.76 19.21
N LEU A 90 3.53 4.62 18.66
CA LEU A 90 3.15 3.40 19.38
C LEU A 90 3.60 2.12 18.61
N ALA A 91 4.84 2.01 18.14
CA ALA A 91 5.43 0.69 17.91
C ALA A 91 6.05 0.15 19.20
N PRO A 92 5.33 -0.67 19.99
CA PRO A 92 5.90 -1.31 21.17
C PRO A 92 6.84 -2.46 20.79
N VAL A 93 7.26 -2.60 19.52
CA VAL A 93 8.18 -3.67 19.12
C VAL A 93 9.49 -3.54 19.87
N GLU A 94 10.01 -2.32 20.04
CA GLU A 94 11.19 -2.06 20.87
C GLU A 94 10.90 -2.25 22.37
N TYR A 95 9.72 -1.83 22.84
CA TYR A 95 9.27 -2.03 24.23
C TYR A 95 9.14 -3.52 24.60
N PHE A 96 8.64 -4.38 23.71
CA PHE A 96 8.53 -5.81 23.94
C PHE A 96 9.89 -6.51 23.80
N ASN A 97 10.73 -6.10 22.86
CA ASN A 97 12.08 -6.65 22.70
C ASN A 97 12.99 -6.32 23.91
N SER A 98 12.81 -5.17 24.57
CA SER A 98 13.59 -4.81 25.76
C SER A 98 13.20 -5.59 27.03
N HIS A 99 12.07 -6.30 27.04
CA HIS A 99 11.58 -7.08 28.18
C HIS A 99 11.81 -8.59 28.05
N ILE A 100 12.49 -9.05 26.99
CA ILE A 100 12.91 -10.45 26.87
C ILE A 100 14.22 -10.61 27.63
N PRO A 101 14.27 -11.35 28.75
CA PRO A 101 15.52 -11.64 29.44
C PRO A 101 16.40 -12.47 28.51
N SER A 102 17.66 -12.06 28.33
CA SER A 102 18.67 -12.91 27.69
C SER A 102 18.94 -14.10 28.61
N ASN A 103 18.48 -15.29 28.21
CA ASN A 103 18.99 -16.56 28.75
C ASN A 103 20.21 -16.99 27.94
#